data_AF-A0A257ECD2-F1
#
_entry.id   AF-A0A257ECD2-F1
#
_cell.length_a   1.000
_cell.length_b   1.000
_cell.length_c   1.000
_cell.angle_alpha   90.00
_cell.angle_beta   90.00
_cell.angle_gamma   90.00
#
_symmetry.space_group_name_H-M   'P 1'
#
loop_
_entity.id
_entity.type
_entity.pdbx_description
1 polymer ?
#
loop_
_entity_poly.entity_id
_entity_poly.type
_entity_poly.pdbx_seq_one_letter_code
_entity_poly.pdbx_strand_id
1 'polypeptide(L)'
;MNELKALVAQLADIQAQVKAQGGFVADRDLHQCPACGLMEDVLYGGKLVTYWRQSAQPVDTGLRFKEVGADQLACPCCGCVSYAEGV
;
A
#
# COMPACT_ATOMS: atom_id res chain seq x y z
N MET A 1 10.09 -26.69 -14.19
CA MET A 1 8.77 -26.01 -14.28
C MET A 1 7.81 -26.34 -13.14
N ASN A 2 7.79 -27.56 -12.59
CA ASN A 2 6.89 -27.90 -11.46
C ASN A 2 7.27 -27.22 -10.13
N GLU A 3 8.57 -27.07 -9.83
CA GLU A 3 9.04 -26.40 -8.62
C GLU A 3 8.68 -24.91 -8.58
N LEU A 4 8.81 -24.19 -9.69
CA LEU A 4 8.42 -22.78 -9.77
C LEU A 4 6.92 -22.59 -9.50
N LYS A 5 6.06 -23.47 -10.06
CA LYS A 5 4.62 -23.44 -9.78
C LYS A 5 4.32 -23.66 -8.29
N ALA A 6 5.03 -24.60 -7.65
CA ALA A 6 4.87 -24.84 -6.22
C ALA A 6 5.31 -23.63 -5.38
N LEU A 7 6.42 -22.98 -5.74
CA LEU A 7 6.90 -21.77 -5.06
C LEU A 7 5.93 -20.59 -5.23
N VAL A 8 5.35 -20.40 -6.41
CA VAL A 8 4.34 -19.34 -6.64
C VAL A 8 3.09 -19.58 -5.80
N ALA A 9 2.63 -20.83 -5.66
CA ALA A 9 1.50 -21.15 -4.79
C ALA A 9 1.82 -20.85 -3.31
N GLN A 10 3.01 -21.25 -2.83
CA GLN A 10 3.45 -20.94 -1.47
C GLN A 10 3.56 -19.43 -1.24
N LEU A 11 4.06 -18.67 -2.21
CA LEU A 11 4.13 -17.22 -2.12
C LEU A 11 2.73 -16.61 -1.98
N ALA A 12 1.76 -17.07 -2.78
CA ALA A 12 0.37 -16.60 -2.69
C ALA A 12 -0.25 -16.89 -1.32
N ASP A 13 0.00 -18.08 -0.75
CA ASP A 13 -0.47 -18.46 0.58
C ASP A 13 0.14 -17.58 1.68
N ILE A 14 1.45 -17.32 1.60
CA ILE A 14 2.16 -16.43 2.54
C ILE A 14 1.62 -15.01 2.42
N GLN A 15 1.45 -14.50 1.20
CA GLN A 15 0.90 -13.17 0.96
C GLN A 15 -0.53 -13.04 1.54
N ALA A 16 -1.37 -14.06 1.39
CA ALA A 16 -2.71 -14.08 1.97
C ALA A 16 -2.67 -14.04 3.51
N GLN A 17 -1.77 -14.80 4.14
CA GLN A 17 -1.58 -14.78 5.60
C GLN A 17 -1.10 -13.42 6.11
N VAL A 18 -0.14 -12.80 5.42
CA VAL A 18 0.35 -11.46 5.77
C VAL A 18 -0.77 -10.42 5.63
N LYS A 19 -1.55 -10.45 4.54
CA LYS A 19 -2.72 -9.57 4.36
C LYS A 19 -3.74 -9.74 5.49
N ALA A 20 -4.04 -10.97 5.90
CA ALA A 20 -4.96 -11.25 7.00
C ALA A 20 -4.50 -10.64 8.35
N GLN A 21 -3.19 -10.45 8.52
CA GLN A 21 -2.59 -9.80 9.68
C GLN A 21 -2.43 -8.27 9.51
N GLY A 22 -2.96 -7.70 8.41
CA GLY A 22 -2.87 -6.27 8.10
C GLY A 22 -1.54 -5.86 7.46
N GLY A 23 -0.74 -6.83 7.01
CA GLY A 23 0.53 -6.58 6.36
C GLY A 23 0.39 -6.14 4.90
N PHE A 24 1.30 -5.27 4.48
CA PHE A 24 1.45 -4.80 3.12
C PHE A 24 2.26 -5.82 2.31
N VAL A 25 1.69 -6.31 1.22
CA VAL A 25 2.33 -7.26 0.30
C VAL A 25 2.17 -6.84 -1.16
N ALA A 26 1.78 -5.58 -1.39
CA ALA A 26 1.63 -5.08 -2.74
C ALA A 26 3.01 -4.90 -3.38
N ASP A 27 3.07 -5.15 -4.68
CA ASP A 27 4.28 -5.00 -5.49
C ASP A 27 4.37 -3.59 -6.09
N ARG A 28 4.03 -2.57 -5.27
CA ARG A 28 4.08 -1.16 -5.66
C ARG A 28 4.73 -0.32 -4.57
N ASP A 29 5.33 0.79 -4.97
CA ASP A 29 5.88 1.73 -4.01
C ASP A 29 4.77 2.40 -3.19
N LEU A 30 5.20 2.95 -2.06
CA LEU A 30 4.35 3.70 -1.15
C LEU A 30 3.94 5.01 -1.79
N HIS A 31 2.64 5.30 -1.75
CA HIS A 31 2.10 6.43 -2.47
C HIS A 31 1.96 7.67 -1.57
N GLN A 32 2.29 8.83 -2.12
CA GLN A 32 1.98 10.13 -1.53
C GLN A 32 1.00 10.86 -2.44
N CYS A 33 -0.13 11.31 -1.89
CA CYS A 33 -1.07 12.14 -2.62
C CYS A 33 -0.43 13.51 -2.93
N PRO A 34 -0.32 13.90 -4.20
CA PRO A 34 0.29 15.18 -4.57
C PRO A 34 -0.58 16.39 -4.20
N ALA A 35 -1.89 16.20 -4.02
CA ALA A 35 -2.82 17.30 -3.73
C ALA A 35 -2.93 17.65 -2.24
N CYS A 36 -3.00 16.64 -1.36
CA CYS A 36 -3.21 16.87 0.08
C CYS A 36 -2.04 16.41 0.97
N GLY A 37 -1.06 15.68 0.41
CA GLY A 37 0.10 15.22 1.17
C GLY A 37 -0.15 14.02 2.09
N LEU A 38 -1.27 13.30 1.92
CA LEU A 38 -1.50 12.01 2.59
C LEU A 38 -0.49 11.01 2.07
N MET A 39 0.23 10.34 2.96
CA MET A 39 1.34 9.47 2.60
C MET A 39 1.13 8.08 3.17
N GLU A 40 1.42 7.05 2.37
CA GLU A 40 1.55 5.66 2.83
C GLU A 40 2.94 5.41 3.42
N ASP A 41 2.99 4.52 4.41
CA ASP A 41 4.22 4.00 4.99
C ASP A 41 3.98 2.61 5.59
N VAL A 42 5.04 1.90 5.93
CA VAL A 42 4.99 0.55 6.47
C VAL A 42 5.72 0.50 7.80
N LEU A 43 4.99 0.20 8.87
CA LEU A 43 5.60 -0.02 10.17
C LEU A 43 6.51 -1.25 10.13
N TYR A 44 7.46 -1.33 11.07
CA TYR A 44 8.38 -2.48 11.19
C TYR A 44 7.70 -3.86 11.12
N GLY A 45 6.46 -3.98 11.62
CA GLY A 45 5.66 -5.21 11.53
C GLY A 45 4.97 -5.48 10.18
N GLY A 46 5.34 -4.76 9.12
CA GLY A 46 4.75 -4.88 7.79
C GLY A 46 3.39 -4.20 7.64
N LYS A 47 2.84 -3.54 8.67
CA LYS A 47 1.51 -2.91 8.61
C LYS A 47 1.52 -1.65 7.75
N LEU A 48 0.69 -1.61 6.71
CA LEU A 48 0.43 -0.39 5.93
C LEU A 48 -0.30 0.62 6.81
N VAL A 49 0.24 1.83 6.87
CA VAL A 49 -0.34 2.99 7.55
C VAL A 49 -0.42 4.17 6.59
N THR A 50 -1.27 5.14 6.92
CA THR A 50 -1.28 6.43 6.22
C THR A 50 -1.24 7.58 7.20
N TYR A 51 -0.43 8.60 6.92
CA TYR A 51 -0.32 9.76 7.79
C TYR A 51 -0.06 11.02 6.97
N TRP A 52 -0.22 12.18 7.63
CA TRP A 52 0.13 13.46 7.03
C TRP A 52 1.62 13.71 7.21
N ARG A 53 2.37 13.75 6.11
CA ARG A 53 3.85 13.88 6.13
C ARG A 53 4.35 15.06 6.95
N GLN A 54 3.58 16.15 6.99
CA GLN A 54 3.93 17.38 7.70
C GLN A 54 3.43 17.43 9.16
N SER A 55 2.80 16.36 9.66
CA SER A 55 2.35 16.30 11.05
C SER A 55 3.54 16.17 12.00
N ALA A 56 3.55 16.99 13.06
CA ALA A 56 4.53 16.87 14.15
C ALA A 56 4.39 15.56 14.95
N GLN A 57 3.21 14.95 14.91
CA GLN A 57 2.91 13.65 15.50
C GLN A 57 2.19 12.80 14.45
N PRO A 58 2.94 12.11 13.57
CA PRO A 58 2.34 11.27 12.55
C PRO A 58 1.65 10.09 13.23
N VAL A 59 0.35 9.95 12.98
CA VAL A 59 -0.49 8.84 13.44
C VAL A 59 -1.14 8.19 12.23
N ASP A 60 -1.31 6.87 12.26
CA ASP A 60 -2.08 6.18 11.22
C ASP A 60 -3.51 6.72 11.23
N THR A 61 -3.90 7.37 10.14
CA THR A 61 -5.24 7.92 9.94
C THR A 61 -6.28 6.84 9.66
N GLY A 62 -5.84 5.61 9.33
CA GLY A 62 -6.73 4.52 8.93
C GLY A 62 -7.28 4.65 7.50
N LEU A 63 -7.01 5.76 6.81
CA LEU A 63 -7.41 5.97 5.41
C LEU A 63 -6.57 5.11 4.47
N ARG A 64 -7.13 4.60 3.37
CA ARG A 64 -6.39 3.76 2.41
C ARG A 64 -6.67 4.22 0.98
N PHE A 65 -5.62 4.33 0.17
CA PHE A 65 -5.75 4.64 -1.25
C PHE A 65 -6.51 3.54 -1.97
N LYS A 66 -7.34 3.93 -2.94
CA LYS A 66 -8.14 2.99 -3.73
C LYS A 66 -7.58 2.91 -5.13
N GLU A 67 -7.31 1.71 -5.61
CA GLU A 67 -6.99 1.47 -7.02
C GLU A 67 -8.21 1.77 -7.89
N VAL A 68 -8.03 2.64 -8.89
CA VAL A 68 -9.10 3.08 -9.81
C VAL A 68 -8.74 2.91 -11.28
N GLY A 69 -7.55 2.39 -11.58
CA GLY A 69 -7.04 2.12 -12.92
C GLY A 69 -5.69 1.42 -12.85
N ALA A 70 -5.09 1.15 -14.02
CA ALA A 70 -3.72 0.65 -14.08
C ALA A 70 -2.78 1.69 -13.44
N ASP A 71 -2.15 1.29 -12.34
CA ASP A 71 -1.22 2.10 -11.55
C ASP A 71 -1.79 3.45 -11.08
N GLN A 72 -3.11 3.58 -10.98
CA GLN A 72 -3.77 4.81 -10.52
C GLN A 72 -4.45 4.61 -9.17
N LEU A 73 -4.18 5.54 -8.26
CA LEU A 73 -4.69 5.56 -6.90
C LEU A 73 -5.53 6.82 -6.67
N ALA A 74 -6.74 6.62 -6.16
CA ALA A 74 -7.59 7.67 -5.66
C ALA A 74 -7.32 7.93 -4.19
N CYS A 75 -7.03 9.18 -3.86
CA CYS A 75 -6.83 9.64 -2.49
C CYS A 75 -8.13 9.53 -1.69
N PRO A 76 -8.14 8.85 -0.54
CA PRO A 76 -9.32 8.70 0.29
C PRO A 76 -9.73 10.00 1.00
N CYS A 77 -8.83 10.99 1.10
CA CYS A 77 -9.10 12.26 1.75
C CYS A 77 -9.66 13.33 0.79
N CYS A 78 -8.98 13.55 -0.35
CA CYS A 78 -9.33 14.65 -1.27
C CYS A 78 -9.88 14.21 -2.62
N GLY A 79 -9.92 12.90 -2.90
CA GLY A 79 -10.41 12.36 -4.18
C GLY A 79 -9.46 12.56 -5.37
N CYS A 80 -8.30 13.19 -5.19
CA CYS A 80 -7.29 13.31 -6.24
C CYS A 80 -6.87 11.92 -6.73
N VAL A 81 -6.85 11.73 -8.05
CA VAL A 81 -6.33 10.53 -8.70
C VAL A 81 -4.92 10.82 -9.20
N SER A 82 -3.97 10.00 -8.80
CA SER A 82 -2.56 10.10 -9.20
C SER A 82 -1.98 8.72 -9.43
N TYR A 83 -0.92 8.65 -10.23
CA TYR A 83 -0.22 7.38 -10.44
C TYR A 83 0.50 6.95 -9.16
N ALA A 84 0.44 5.67 -8.83
CA ALA A 84 1.41 5.06 -7.94
C ALA A 84 2.79 5.25 -8.62
N GLU A 85 3.68 6.04 -8.02
CA GLU A 85 5.05 6.12 -8.53
C GLU A 85 5.70 4.74 -8.35
N GLY A 86 6.41 4.24 -9.36
CA GLY A 86 7.03 2.91 -9.38
C GLY A 86 7.04 2.31 -10.79
N VAL A 87 8.15 2.51 -11.51
CA VAL A 87 8.53 1.75 -12.72
C VAL A 87 9.85 1.06 -12.44
#